data_AF-A0A8T4WEW7-F1
#
_entry.id   AF-A0A8T4WEW7-F1
#
_cell.length_a   1.000
_cell.length_b   1.000
_cell.length_c   1.000
_cell.angle_alpha   90.00
_cell.angle_beta   90.00
_cell.angle_gamma   90.00
#
_symmetry.space_group_name_H-M   'P 1'
#
loop_
_entity.id
_entity.type
_entity.pdbx_description
1 polymer ?
#
loop_
_entity_poly.entity_id
_entity_poly.type
_entity_poly.pdbx_seq_one_letter_code
_entity_poly.pdbx_strand_id
1 'polypeptide(L)'
;MTQMRIKTVLRDKKILRMSPGSEKRIRATTQKNLDRLVHMGKLLRIMGLDRKNRLAMLEGLWETDYHIWLCHDGHQHLVYLSKDETRPANLEIDAYPWQ
;
A
#
# COMPACT_ATOMS: atom_id res chain seq x y z
N MET A 1 -5.11 23.88 0.29
CA MET A 1 -4.88 22.52 -0.25
C MET A 1 -5.42 21.52 0.76
N THR A 2 -6.14 20.48 0.34
CA THR A 2 -6.74 19.51 1.28
C THR A 2 -5.72 18.44 1.65
N GLN A 3 -5.33 18.39 2.92
CA GLN A 3 -4.41 17.43 3.52
C GLN A 3 -4.85 15.97 3.26
N MET A 4 -3.91 15.09 2.90
CA MET A 4 -4.21 13.68 2.68
C MET A 4 -4.41 12.95 4.01
N ARG A 5 -5.66 12.58 4.32
CA ARG A 5 -6.01 11.84 5.53
C ARG A 5 -5.73 10.34 5.39
N ILE A 6 -5.40 9.67 6.50
CA ILE A 6 -5.31 8.20 6.57
C ILE A 6 -6.69 7.61 6.24
N LYS A 7 -6.74 6.74 5.23
CA LYS A 7 -7.96 6.11 4.75
C LYS A 7 -8.05 4.65 5.19
N THR A 8 -9.27 4.15 5.28
CA THR A 8 -9.52 2.72 5.42
C THR A 8 -9.12 1.98 4.14
N VAL A 9 -8.47 0.83 4.30
CA VAL A 9 -8.13 -0.07 3.19
C VAL A 9 -9.41 -0.66 2.60
N LEU A 10 -9.57 -0.52 1.29
CA LEU A 10 -10.69 -1.09 0.55
C LEU A 10 -10.54 -2.62 0.47
N ARG A 11 -11.65 -3.32 0.71
CA ARG A 11 -11.74 -4.79 0.67
C ARG A 11 -12.61 -5.20 -0.51
N ASP A 12 -12.32 -6.36 -1.09
CA ASP A 12 -13.08 -6.91 -2.21
C ASP A 12 -13.22 -8.44 -2.03
N LYS A 13 -14.46 -8.95 -2.09
CA LYS A 13 -14.73 -10.39 -1.93
C LYS A 13 -14.03 -11.23 -3.01
N LYS A 14 -13.84 -10.70 -4.23
CA LYS A 14 -13.12 -11.40 -5.30
C LYS A 14 -11.63 -11.51 -4.99
N ILE A 15 -11.03 -10.46 -4.43
CA ILE A 15 -9.62 -10.47 -3.98
C ILE A 15 -9.41 -11.48 -2.85
N LEU A 16 -10.35 -11.56 -1.90
CA LEU A 16 -10.25 -12.49 -0.77
C LEU A 16 -10.36 -13.97 -1.17
N ARG A 17 -10.90 -14.27 -2.36
CA ARG A 17 -10.94 -15.62 -2.93
C ARG A 17 -9.64 -16.02 -3.65
N MET A 18 -8.73 -15.08 -3.86
CA MET A 18 -7.41 -15.37 -4.43
C MET A 18 -6.49 -16.00 -3.38
N SER A 19 -5.54 -16.82 -3.83
CA SER A 19 -4.56 -17.46 -2.96
C SER A 19 -3.86 -16.42 -2.06
N PRO A 20 -3.88 -16.60 -0.72
CA PRO A 20 -3.18 -15.72 0.21
C PRO A 20 -1.71 -15.54 -0.17
N GLY A 21 -1.20 -14.30 -0.12
CA GLY A 21 0.18 -13.97 -0.45
C GLY A 21 0.56 -14.11 -1.92
N SER A 22 -0.36 -14.56 -2.80
CA SER A 22 -0.06 -14.64 -4.23
C SER A 22 0.15 -13.26 -4.84
N GLU A 23 1.04 -13.18 -5.82
CA GLU A 23 1.31 -11.97 -6.58
C GLU A 23 0.03 -11.35 -7.16
N LYS A 24 -0.86 -12.18 -7.71
CA LYS A 24 -2.17 -11.76 -8.22
C LYS A 24 -2.99 -11.05 -7.16
N ARG A 25 -2.99 -11.55 -5.92
CA ARG A 25 -3.71 -10.95 -4.80
C ARG A 25 -3.06 -9.65 -4.33
N ILE A 26 -1.72 -9.61 -4.30
CA ILE A 26 -0.94 -8.41 -3.95
C ILE A 26 -1.26 -7.29 -4.95
N ARG A 27 -1.07 -7.53 -6.25
CA ARG A 27 -1.34 -6.56 -7.32
C ARG A 27 -2.80 -6.08 -7.31
N ALA A 28 -3.76 -7.00 -7.20
CA ALA A 28 -5.19 -6.62 -7.14
C ALA A 28 -5.52 -5.78 -5.90
N THR A 29 -4.92 -6.09 -4.74
CA THR A 29 -5.12 -5.32 -3.50
C THR A 29 -4.51 -3.92 -3.63
N THR A 30 -3.30 -3.82 -4.21
CA THR A 30 -2.63 -2.55 -4.48
C THR A 30 -3.43 -1.68 -5.44
N GLN A 31 -3.84 -2.22 -6.60
CA GLN A 31 -4.63 -1.48 -7.59
C GLN A 31 -5.92 -0.90 -7.00
N LYS A 32 -6.57 -1.64 -6.09
CA LYS A 32 -7.79 -1.17 -5.41
C LYS A 32 -7.53 -0.03 -4.44
N ASN A 33 -6.29 0.13 -3.96
CA ASN A 33 -5.91 1.08 -2.92
C ASN A 33 -4.91 2.15 -3.41
N LEU A 34 -4.74 2.32 -4.72
CA LEU A 34 -3.94 3.42 -5.29
C LEU A 34 -4.47 4.78 -4.81
N ASP A 35 -3.55 5.73 -4.66
CA ASP A 35 -3.78 7.13 -4.30
C ASP A 35 -4.48 7.28 -2.93
N ARG A 36 -4.22 6.32 -2.04
CA ARG A 36 -4.73 6.30 -0.67
C ARG A 36 -3.58 6.06 0.30
N LEU A 37 -3.41 6.99 1.23
CA LEU A 37 -2.59 6.75 2.41
C LEU A 37 -3.33 5.76 3.32
N VAL A 38 -2.76 4.58 3.52
CA VAL A 38 -3.41 3.50 4.29
C VAL A 38 -2.45 2.85 5.28
N HIS A 39 -2.98 2.20 6.32
CA HIS A 39 -2.15 1.40 7.22
C HIS A 39 -1.60 0.17 6.50
N MET A 40 -0.27 0.03 6.50
CA MET A 40 0.43 -1.09 5.87
C MET A 40 0.00 -2.43 6.46
N GLY A 41 -0.14 -2.55 7.79
CA GLY A 41 -0.56 -3.80 8.42
C GLY A 41 -1.97 -4.26 8.01
N LYS A 42 -2.90 -3.31 7.82
CA LYS A 42 -4.26 -3.63 7.34
C LYS A 42 -4.24 -4.05 5.87
N LEU A 43 -3.37 -3.43 5.06
CA LEU A 43 -3.16 -3.75 3.65
C LEU A 43 -2.59 -5.17 3.49
N LEU A 44 -1.50 -5.48 4.20
CA LEU A 44 -0.86 -6.81 4.21
C LEU A 44 -1.86 -7.91 4.57
N ARG A 45 -2.70 -7.69 5.58
CA ARG A 45 -3.74 -8.67 5.95
C ARG A 45 -4.71 -8.97 4.81
N ILE A 46 -5.08 -7.98 4.00
CA ILE A 46 -5.96 -8.20 2.84
C ILE A 46 -5.22 -8.94 1.74
N MET A 47 -3.91 -8.74 1.60
CA MET A 47 -3.05 -9.51 0.69
C MET A 47 -2.84 -10.95 1.17
N GLY A 48 -3.20 -11.29 2.41
CA GLY A 48 -2.92 -12.60 3.01
C GLY A 48 -1.47 -12.71 3.50
N LEU A 49 -0.84 -11.57 3.78
CA LEU A 49 0.51 -11.46 4.32
C LEU A 49 0.44 -11.02 5.79
N ASP A 50 1.49 -11.32 6.53
CA ASP A 50 1.73 -10.77 7.86
C ASP A 50 2.79 -9.65 7.80
N ARG A 51 3.07 -9.02 8.94
CA ARG A 51 4.07 -7.94 9.04
C ARG A 51 5.51 -8.44 8.78
N LYS A 52 5.79 -9.73 9.02
CA LYS A 52 7.12 -10.32 8.78
C LYS A 52 7.36 -10.47 7.27
N ASN A 53 6.31 -10.77 6.52
CA ASN A 53 6.32 -10.96 5.07
C ASN A 53 6.06 -9.67 4.28
N ARG A 54 6.32 -8.49 4.86
CA ARG A 54 6.13 -7.21 4.16
C ARG A 54 7.03 -7.05 2.94
N LEU A 55 8.20 -7.69 2.93
CA LEU A 55 9.10 -7.69 1.77
C LEU A 55 8.47 -8.38 0.57
N ALA A 56 7.70 -9.46 0.76
CA ALA A 56 6.98 -10.15 -0.31
C ALA A 56 5.95 -9.23 -1.01
N MET A 57 5.36 -8.27 -0.30
CA MET A 57 4.54 -7.24 -0.93
C MET A 57 5.38 -6.37 -1.87
N LEU A 58 6.55 -5.92 -1.42
CA LEU A 58 7.42 -5.03 -2.19
C LEU A 58 7.99 -5.76 -3.42
N GLU A 59 8.43 -7.01 -3.24
CA GLU A 59 8.87 -7.89 -4.33
C GLU A 59 7.75 -8.13 -5.34
N GLY A 60 6.52 -8.42 -4.88
CA GLY A 60 5.37 -8.61 -5.75
C GLY A 60 4.89 -7.36 -6.50
N LEU A 61 5.42 -6.19 -6.15
CA LEU A 61 5.18 -4.92 -6.83
C LEU A 61 6.42 -4.41 -7.58
N TRP A 62 7.55 -5.09 -7.50
CA TRP A 62 8.82 -4.60 -8.05
C TRP A 62 8.76 -4.37 -9.58
N GLU A 63 8.05 -5.24 -10.29
CA GLU A 63 7.86 -5.15 -11.76
C GLU A 63 6.64 -4.31 -12.16
N THR A 64 6.09 -3.50 -11.25
CA THR A 64 4.97 -2.61 -11.55
C THR A 64 5.46 -1.19 -11.86
N ASP A 65 4.59 -0.40 -12.48
CA ASP A 65 4.75 1.05 -12.60
C ASP A 65 4.29 1.80 -11.33
N TYR A 66 4.27 1.13 -10.17
CA TYR A 66 3.81 1.75 -8.94
C TYR A 66 4.97 2.36 -8.15
N HIS A 67 4.79 3.60 -7.74
CA HIS A 67 5.64 4.27 -6.78
C HIS A 67 5.12 4.02 -5.36
N ILE A 68 6.02 3.56 -4.49
CA ILE A 68 5.69 3.15 -3.13
C ILE A 68 6.33 4.14 -2.16
N TRP A 69 5.50 4.83 -1.40
CA TRP A 69 5.91 5.79 -0.38
C TRP A 69 5.62 5.21 1.01
N LEU A 70 6.66 5.01 1.80
CA LEU A 70 6.59 4.49 3.16
C LEU A 70 6.60 5.66 4.15
N CYS A 71 5.59 5.73 5.01
CA CYS A 71 5.42 6.85 5.93
C CYS A 71 5.24 6.35 7.37
N HIS A 72 5.59 7.20 8.33
CA HIS A 72 5.42 6.90 9.75
C HIS A 72 4.73 8.07 10.46
N ASP A 73 3.64 7.79 11.15
CA ASP A 73 2.89 8.77 11.95
C ASP A 73 2.67 8.20 13.37
N GLY A 74 3.41 8.74 14.34
CA GLY A 74 3.42 8.26 15.73
C GLY A 74 3.89 6.81 15.87
N HIS A 75 2.97 5.86 15.97
CA HIS A 75 3.24 4.40 16.01
C HIS A 75 2.65 3.66 14.81
N GLN A 76 2.21 4.39 13.79
CA GLN A 76 1.51 3.82 12.65
C GLN A 76 2.45 3.71 11.46
N HIS A 77 2.57 2.49 10.92
CA HIS A 77 3.20 2.27 9.62
C HIS A 77 2.18 2.46 8.50
N LEU A 78 2.43 3.46 7.67
CA LEU A 78 1.57 3.85 6.57
C LEU A 78 2.27 3.59 5.25
N VAL A 79 1.47 3.36 4.22
CA VAL A 79 1.92 3.21 2.85
C VAL A 79 1.00 3.99 1.94
N TYR A 80 1.60 4.68 0.97
CA TYR A 80 0.93 5.30 -0.15
C TYR A 80 1.48 4.69 -1.44
N LEU A 81 0.57 4.31 -2.33
CA LEU A 81 0.89 3.63 -3.60
C LEU A 81 0.28 4.49 -4.70
N SER A 82 1.07 4.84 -5.72
CA SER A 82 0.57 5.62 -6.86
C SER A 82 1.22 5.18 -8.17
N LYS A 83 0.62 5.57 -9.29
CA LYS A 83 1.24 5.49 -10.62
C LYS A 83 1.98 6.77 -11.01
N ASP A 84 1.83 7.81 -10.21
CA ASP A 84 2.58 9.05 -10.36
C ASP A 84 3.87 8.96 -9.54
N GLU A 85 4.99 9.31 -10.17
CA GLU A 85 6.32 9.33 -9.57
C GLU A 85 6.44 10.42 -8.50
N THR A 86 5.61 11.46 -8.60
CA THR A 86 5.70 12.59 -7.68
C THR A 86 5.19 12.22 -6.30
N ARG A 87 5.95 12.65 -5.26
CA ARG A 87 5.46 12.62 -3.88
C ARG A 87 4.13 13.37 -3.86
N PRO A 88 3.06 12.81 -3.28
CA PRO A 88 1.80 13.54 -3.14
C PRO A 88 2.04 14.86 -2.39
N ALA A 89 1.81 15.98 -3.06
CA ALA A 89 2.08 17.34 -2.57
C ALA A 89 1.31 17.70 -1.28
N ASN A 90 0.26 16.94 -0.98
CA ASN A 90 -0.61 17.10 0.19
C ASN A 90 -0.35 16.08 1.31
N LEU A 91 0.77 15.37 1.27
CA LEU A 91 1.20 14.46 2.32
C LEU A 91 2.11 15.18 3.32
N GLU A 92 1.54 15.60 4.45
CA GLU A 92 2.27 16.31 5.52
C GLU A 92 3.18 15.41 6.37
N ILE A 93 3.02 14.08 6.23
CA ILE A 93 3.85 13.11 6.94
C ILE A 93 5.11 12.86 6.10
N ASP A 94 6.26 12.78 6.77
CA ASP A 94 7.51 12.39 6.12
C ASP A 94 7.37 11.00 5.48
N ALA A 95 7.72 10.96 4.21
CA ALA A 95 7.57 9.80 3.37
C ALA A 95 8.88 9.51 2.67
N TYR A 96 9.29 8.26 2.71
CA TYR A 96 10.46 7.76 2.04
C TYR A 96 10.02 6.97 0.81
N PRO A 97 10.53 7.30 -0.38
CA PRO A 97 10.31 6.45 -1.54
C PRO A 97 11.06 5.13 -1.31
N TRP A 98 10.40 4.01 -1.63
CA TRP A 98 11.04 2.69 -1.58
C TRP A 98 11.83 2.37 -2.84
N GLN A 99 11.39 2.89 -4.00
CA GLN A 99 12.04 2.81 -5.31
C GLN A 99 12.37 4.21 -5.80
#